data_AF-A0AAV9T500-F1
#
_entry.id   AF-A0AAV9T500-F1
#
_cell.length_a   1.000
_cell.length_b   1.000
_cell.length_c   1.000
_cell.angle_alpha   90.00
_cell.angle_beta   90.00
_cell.angle_gamma   90.00
#
_symmetry.space_group_name_H-M   'P 1'
#
loop_
_entity.id
_entity.type
_entity.pdbx_description
1 polymer ?
#
loop_
_entity_poly.entity_id
_entity_poly.type
_entity_poly.pdbx_seq_one_letter_code
_entity_poly.pdbx_strand_id
1 'polypeptide(L)'
;MENLNPYISQLDPQLHTFDRVRQQSAFLLTSVLAAAAKAFNPALHKKLREHAEDIHASNFRKGAKSVETAQAVMILTYWKESQDTRAWMLLGYVIRMGMELGWHRLAPYSHHHPPSTSDLERRQTRNIERTWFVLFVYDRSMSLQTGKPWMIERSEFVESIEAWCRDTMATPGDRFLGAIRARQLHNLESLLAIIKGRIEEWESRWLNMADKDSCHPFLIQFYGTHLRLQLFSLPLQDILAQADQNISYHMEALWVSYSSALEMLHLICRYSSWLYFAQDSIHVMTAYSAAFLIKLLMSTPHPISSQIGPAIHGAISGAARAFSQQAAPSGSSCALQSRFLDKILARISKSSSEELVARDTIATESHGQSGAGRHTCGAESSSITATSARVFSQMEAGLTLDFGNDEEWAGIMAEAGFNAQDGVFFA
;
A
#
# COMPACT_ATOMS: atom_id res chain seq x y z
N MET A 1 -21.78 -5.16 2.60
CA MET A 1 -21.75 -4.17 1.50
C MET A 1 -21.28 -2.81 2.01
N GLU A 2 -21.87 -2.25 3.06
CA GLU A 2 -21.51 -0.89 3.54
C GLU A 2 -20.09 -0.77 4.11
N ASN A 3 -19.63 -1.75 4.90
CA ASN A 3 -18.34 -1.61 5.61
C ASN A 3 -17.12 -2.09 4.80
N LEU A 4 -17.24 -3.16 4.01
CA LEU A 4 -16.09 -3.78 3.32
C LEU A 4 -15.99 -3.40 1.84
N ASN A 5 -17.13 -3.25 1.15
CA ASN A 5 -17.13 -3.00 -0.29
C ASN A 5 -16.52 -1.66 -0.69
N PRO A 6 -16.62 -0.56 0.10
CA PRO A 6 -15.95 0.70 -0.23
C PRO A 6 -14.42 0.60 -0.39
N TYR A 7 -13.77 -0.41 0.21
CA TYR A 7 -12.32 -0.62 0.06
C TYR A 7 -11.94 -1.33 -1.25
N ILE A 8 -12.85 -2.14 -1.81
CA ILE A 8 -12.57 -2.98 -2.99
C ILE A 8 -13.31 -2.51 -4.25
N SER A 9 -14.38 -1.73 -4.10
CA SER A 9 -15.24 -1.24 -5.18
C SER A 9 -15.68 -2.31 -6.18
N GLN A 10 -15.88 -3.54 -5.70
CA GLN A 10 -16.07 -4.70 -6.57
C GLN A 10 -17.54 -5.03 -6.81
N LEU A 11 -18.36 -4.97 -5.75
CA LEU A 11 -19.75 -5.42 -5.81
C LEU A 11 -20.69 -4.23 -6.00
N ASP A 12 -21.59 -4.30 -6.98
CA ASP A 12 -22.70 -3.35 -7.14
C ASP A 12 -23.82 -3.66 -6.11
N PRO A 13 -24.18 -2.74 -5.19
CA PRO A 13 -25.23 -2.99 -4.19
C PRO A 13 -26.62 -3.27 -4.76
N GLN A 14 -26.93 -2.76 -5.96
CA GLN A 14 -28.21 -3.03 -6.61
C GLN A 14 -28.24 -4.40 -7.28
N LEU A 15 -27.07 -4.92 -7.68
CA LEU A 15 -26.94 -6.24 -8.31
C LEU A 15 -26.69 -7.35 -7.27
N HIS A 16 -25.86 -7.08 -6.27
CA HIS A 16 -25.39 -8.07 -5.29
C HIS A 16 -26.18 -7.96 -3.98
N THR A 17 -27.49 -8.16 -4.08
CA THR A 17 -28.35 -8.32 -2.90
C THR A 17 -28.16 -9.72 -2.30
N PHE A 18 -28.50 -9.87 -1.01
CA PHE A 18 -28.37 -11.16 -0.32
C PHE A 18 -29.09 -12.30 -1.07
N ASP A 19 -30.36 -12.09 -1.44
CA ASP A 19 -31.15 -13.11 -2.13
C ASP A 19 -30.58 -13.48 -3.48
N ARG A 20 -30.14 -12.47 -4.25
CA ARG A 20 -29.60 -12.71 -5.58
C ARG A 20 -28.27 -13.45 -5.52
N VAL A 21 -27.33 -13.02 -4.68
CA VAL A 21 -26.03 -13.71 -4.53
C VAL A 21 -26.23 -15.13 -4.01
N ARG A 22 -27.14 -15.35 -3.05
CA ARG A 22 -27.51 -16.67 -2.53
C ARG A 22 -28.01 -17.62 -3.62
N GLN A 23 -28.80 -17.12 -4.57
CA GLN A 23 -29.32 -17.92 -5.68
C GLN A 23 -28.28 -18.14 -6.79
N GLN A 24 -27.42 -17.16 -7.05
CA GLN A 24 -26.49 -17.19 -8.19
C GLN A 24 -25.16 -17.87 -7.89
N SER A 25 -24.60 -17.69 -6.70
CA SER A 25 -23.28 -18.24 -6.37
C SER A 25 -23.12 -18.47 -4.86
N ALA A 26 -23.21 -19.74 -4.47
CA ALA A 26 -22.88 -20.17 -3.11
C ALA A 26 -21.42 -19.82 -2.74
N PHE A 27 -20.51 -19.83 -3.72
CA PHE A 27 -19.12 -19.47 -3.49
C PHE A 27 -18.97 -17.99 -3.14
N LEU A 28 -19.55 -17.09 -3.94
CA LEU A 28 -19.49 -15.65 -3.69
C LEU A 28 -20.16 -15.30 -2.35
N LEU A 29 -21.33 -15.89 -2.07
CA LEU A 29 -21.99 -15.69 -0.79
C LEU A 29 -21.08 -16.09 0.38
N THR A 30 -20.49 -17.29 0.31
CA THR A 30 -19.64 -17.81 1.38
C THR A 30 -18.38 -16.96 1.56
N SER A 31 -17.73 -16.50 0.49
CA SER A 31 -16.58 -15.60 0.56
C SER A 31 -16.94 -14.25 1.19
N VAL A 32 -18.07 -13.65 0.84
CA VAL A 32 -18.57 -12.41 1.46
C VAL A 32 -18.83 -12.61 2.95
N LEU A 33 -19.47 -13.72 3.33
CA LEU A 33 -19.73 -14.05 4.73
C LEU A 33 -18.43 -14.32 5.50
N ALA A 34 -17.45 -14.99 4.90
CA ALA A 34 -16.15 -15.25 5.53
C ALA A 34 -15.40 -13.93 5.81
N ALA A 35 -15.36 -13.01 4.84
CA ALA A 35 -14.76 -11.70 5.01
C ALA A 35 -15.47 -10.87 6.09
N ALA A 36 -16.80 -10.83 6.07
CA ALA A 36 -17.59 -10.12 7.08
C ALA A 36 -17.44 -10.73 8.48
N ALA A 37 -17.42 -12.06 8.59
CA ALA A 37 -17.26 -12.76 9.87
C ALA A 37 -15.95 -12.41 10.56
N LYS A 38 -14.87 -12.11 9.81
CA LYS A 38 -13.60 -11.67 10.40
C LYS A 38 -13.76 -10.47 11.32
N ALA A 39 -14.63 -9.54 10.94
CA ALA A 39 -14.87 -8.30 11.66
C ALA A 39 -16.05 -8.39 12.65
N PHE A 40 -17.15 -9.03 12.25
CA PHE A 40 -18.43 -8.99 12.99
C PHE A 40 -18.75 -10.26 13.78
N ASN A 41 -18.16 -11.40 13.41
CA ASN A 41 -18.35 -12.67 14.13
C ASN A 41 -17.13 -13.58 13.99
N PRO A 42 -16.01 -13.25 14.69
CA PRO A 42 -14.72 -13.93 14.49
C PRO A 42 -14.79 -15.44 14.76
N ALA A 43 -15.74 -15.90 15.60
CA ALA A 43 -15.95 -17.31 15.89
C ALA A 43 -16.37 -18.14 14.66
N LEU A 44 -17.03 -17.51 13.67
CA LEU A 44 -17.45 -18.18 12.43
C LEU A 44 -16.44 -18.04 11.29
N HIS A 45 -15.52 -17.07 11.37
CA HIS A 45 -14.61 -16.74 10.28
C HIS A 45 -13.85 -17.97 9.74
N LYS A 46 -13.20 -18.73 10.64
CA LYS A 46 -12.41 -19.91 10.26
C LYS A 46 -13.24 -20.93 9.50
N LYS A 47 -14.42 -21.29 10.01
CA LYS A 47 -15.31 -22.29 9.40
C LYS A 47 -15.84 -21.83 8.04
N LEU A 48 -16.24 -20.56 7.92
CA LEU A 48 -16.72 -20.00 6.66
C LEU A 48 -15.62 -19.93 5.61
N ARG A 49 -14.39 -19.59 6.03
CA ARG A 49 -13.23 -19.57 5.15
C ARG A 49 -12.85 -20.96 4.64
N GLU A 50 -12.75 -21.95 5.54
CA GLU A 50 -12.52 -23.36 5.16
C GLU A 50 -13.58 -23.83 4.15
N HIS A 51 -14.86 -23.52 4.41
CA HIS A 51 -15.93 -23.85 3.47
C HIS A 51 -15.79 -23.15 2.11
N ALA A 52 -15.40 -21.87 2.09
CA ALA A 52 -15.14 -21.15 0.85
C ALA A 52 -13.97 -21.76 0.06
N GLU A 53 -12.91 -22.19 0.76
CA GLU A 53 -11.76 -22.87 0.15
C GLU A 53 -12.13 -24.24 -0.43
N ASP A 54 -12.99 -25.01 0.24
CA ASP A 54 -13.51 -26.28 -0.28
C ASP A 54 -14.33 -26.08 -1.57
N ILE A 55 -15.22 -25.07 -1.58
CA ILE A 55 -15.99 -24.72 -2.77
C ILE A 55 -15.04 -24.27 -3.90
N HIS A 56 -14.03 -23.46 -3.58
CA HIS A 56 -13.03 -23.03 -4.55
C HIS A 56 -12.28 -24.21 -5.17
N ALA A 57 -11.81 -25.16 -4.36
CA ALA A 57 -11.12 -26.36 -4.82
C ALA A 57 -12.01 -27.23 -5.73
N SER A 58 -13.29 -27.39 -5.37
CA SER A 58 -14.28 -28.07 -6.21
C SER A 58 -14.51 -27.34 -7.54
N ASN A 59 -14.67 -26.01 -7.52
CA ASN A 59 -14.87 -25.20 -8.72
C ASN A 59 -13.66 -25.25 -9.65
N PHE A 60 -12.46 -25.15 -9.08
CA PHE A 60 -11.20 -25.29 -9.81
C PHE A 60 -11.10 -26.66 -10.50
N ARG A 61 -11.37 -27.75 -9.77
CA ARG A 61 -11.36 -29.12 -10.32
C ARG A 61 -12.35 -29.29 -11.49
N LYS A 62 -13.51 -28.64 -11.43
CA LYS A 62 -14.55 -28.68 -12.47
C LYS A 62 -14.29 -27.72 -13.63
N GLY A 63 -13.30 -26.83 -13.52
CA GLY A 63 -13.06 -25.77 -14.50
C GLY A 63 -14.18 -24.73 -14.57
N ALA A 64 -14.92 -24.51 -13.47
CA ALA A 64 -16.02 -23.55 -13.42
C ALA A 64 -15.49 -22.11 -13.51
N LYS A 65 -16.07 -21.30 -14.41
CA LYS A 65 -15.65 -19.92 -14.66
C LYS A 65 -16.89 -19.01 -14.69
N SER A 66 -16.86 -17.97 -13.88
CA SER A 66 -17.92 -16.96 -13.82
C SER A 66 -17.37 -15.67 -13.22
N VAL A 67 -18.10 -14.57 -13.38
CA VAL A 67 -17.77 -13.29 -12.73
C VAL A 67 -17.81 -13.47 -11.21
N GLU A 68 -18.80 -14.20 -10.71
CA GLU A 68 -19.00 -14.47 -9.29
C GLU A 68 -17.85 -15.31 -8.72
N THR A 69 -17.32 -16.28 -9.48
CA THR A 69 -16.14 -17.06 -9.08
C THR A 69 -14.91 -16.16 -8.98
N ALA A 70 -14.68 -15.30 -9.98
CA ALA A 70 -13.57 -14.34 -9.96
C ALA A 70 -13.64 -13.41 -8.74
N GLN A 71 -14.81 -12.80 -8.54
CA GLN A 71 -15.10 -11.92 -7.42
C GLN A 71 -14.93 -12.59 -6.06
N ALA A 72 -15.37 -13.85 -5.93
CA ALA A 72 -15.25 -14.63 -4.71
C ALA A 72 -13.80 -14.93 -4.35
N VAL A 73 -12.96 -15.28 -5.34
CA VAL A 73 -11.52 -15.50 -5.12
C VAL A 73 -10.83 -14.20 -4.68
N MET A 74 -11.11 -13.07 -5.36
CA MET A 74 -10.54 -11.77 -4.98
C MET A 74 -10.92 -11.36 -3.55
N ILE A 75 -12.16 -11.58 -3.12
CA ILE A 75 -12.59 -11.28 -1.75
C ILE A 75 -11.78 -12.08 -0.72
N LEU A 76 -11.46 -13.34 -1.01
CA LEU A 76 -10.64 -14.18 -0.11
C LEU A 76 -9.19 -13.69 -0.02
N THR A 77 -8.69 -12.93 -1.00
CA THR A 77 -7.32 -12.39 -0.96
C THR A 77 -7.23 -11.02 -0.29
N TYR A 78 -8.29 -10.19 -0.32
CA TYR A 78 -8.28 -8.86 0.30
C TYR A 78 -8.22 -8.88 1.83
N TRP A 79 -8.86 -9.86 2.47
CA TRP A 79 -8.86 -10.05 3.93
C TRP A 79 -8.25 -11.40 4.32
N LYS A 80 -7.21 -11.82 3.60
CA LYS A 80 -6.48 -13.06 3.85
C LYS A 80 -5.88 -13.09 5.26
N GLU A 81 -5.41 -14.25 5.69
CA GLU A 81 -4.60 -14.33 6.92
C GLU A 81 -3.18 -13.89 6.61
N SER A 82 -2.44 -13.42 7.62
CA SER A 82 -1.05 -12.97 7.45
C SER A 82 -0.18 -14.07 6.83
N GLN A 83 -0.34 -15.32 7.28
CA GLN A 83 0.38 -16.49 6.75
C GLN A 83 -0.03 -16.94 5.34
N ASP A 84 -1.10 -16.39 4.76
CA ASP A 84 -1.53 -16.79 3.42
C ASP A 84 -0.71 -16.09 2.34
N THR A 85 0.17 -16.83 1.68
CA THR A 85 1.08 -16.36 0.63
C THR A 85 0.51 -16.56 -0.78
N ARG A 86 -0.72 -17.09 -0.91
CA ARG A 86 -1.29 -17.52 -2.20
C ARG A 86 -1.89 -16.39 -3.03
N ALA A 87 -1.98 -15.17 -2.49
CA ALA A 87 -2.69 -14.04 -3.12
C ALA A 87 -2.27 -13.80 -4.59
N TRP A 88 -0.97 -13.73 -4.88
CA TRP A 88 -0.49 -13.50 -6.25
C TRP A 88 -0.82 -14.66 -7.21
N MET A 89 -0.76 -15.91 -6.74
CA MET A 89 -1.12 -17.08 -7.54
C MET A 89 -2.62 -17.11 -7.84
N LEU A 90 -3.45 -16.86 -6.81
CA LEU A 90 -4.91 -16.79 -6.95
C LEU A 90 -5.32 -15.65 -7.88
N LEU A 91 -4.66 -14.49 -7.79
CA LEU A 91 -4.89 -13.38 -8.70
C LEU A 91 -4.56 -13.78 -10.15
N GLY A 92 -3.42 -14.43 -10.38
CA GLY A 92 -3.08 -14.94 -11.72
C GLY A 92 -4.06 -15.99 -12.26
N TYR A 93 -4.62 -16.83 -11.40
CA TYR A 93 -5.70 -17.74 -11.77
C TYR A 93 -6.95 -16.98 -12.23
N VAL A 94 -7.38 -15.96 -11.49
CA VAL A 94 -8.55 -15.15 -11.83
C VAL A 94 -8.31 -14.33 -13.12
N ILE A 95 -7.11 -13.81 -13.33
CA ILE A 95 -6.76 -13.07 -14.56
C ILE A 95 -6.87 -13.99 -15.78
N ARG A 96 -6.34 -15.21 -15.71
CA ARG A 96 -6.49 -16.21 -16.79
C ARG A 96 -7.94 -16.62 -17.01
N MET A 97 -8.73 -16.75 -15.93
CA MET A 97 -10.17 -16.96 -16.04
C MET A 97 -10.85 -15.82 -16.81
N GLY A 98 -10.52 -14.56 -16.49
CA GLY A 98 -11.04 -13.38 -17.20
C GLY A 98 -10.63 -13.36 -18.67
N MET A 99 -9.40 -13.79 -18.98
CA MET A 99 -8.94 -13.93 -20.37
C MET A 99 -9.76 -14.98 -21.13
N GLU A 100 -10.00 -16.15 -20.55
CA GLU A 100 -10.87 -17.18 -21.15
C GLU A 100 -12.31 -16.70 -21.34
N LEU A 101 -12.84 -15.90 -20.40
CA LEU A 101 -14.15 -15.27 -20.51
C LEU A 101 -14.17 -14.06 -21.48
N GLY A 102 -13.04 -13.73 -22.11
CA GLY A 102 -12.93 -12.70 -23.15
C GLY A 102 -12.78 -11.27 -22.64
N TRP A 103 -12.54 -11.05 -21.34
CA TRP A 103 -12.51 -9.70 -20.75
C TRP A 103 -11.33 -8.84 -21.25
N HIS A 104 -10.23 -9.48 -21.66
CA HIS A 104 -9.09 -8.83 -22.32
C HIS A 104 -9.44 -8.19 -23.68
N ARG A 105 -10.61 -8.51 -24.26
CA ARG A 105 -11.10 -7.97 -25.55
C ARG A 105 -12.29 -7.03 -25.38
N LEU A 106 -12.57 -6.55 -24.17
CA LEU A 106 -13.61 -5.54 -23.96
C LEU A 106 -13.29 -4.29 -24.81
N ALA A 107 -14.32 -3.79 -25.49
CA ALA A 107 -14.23 -2.58 -26.32
C ALA A 107 -14.13 -1.32 -25.44
N PRO A 108 -13.61 -0.19 -25.96
CA PRO A 108 -13.65 1.09 -25.27
C PRO A 108 -15.06 1.41 -24.75
N TYR A 109 -15.16 1.94 -23.54
CA TYR A 109 -16.46 2.29 -22.97
C TYR A 109 -17.15 3.38 -23.79
N SER A 110 -18.44 3.19 -24.03
CA SER A 110 -19.31 4.14 -24.72
C SER A 110 -20.61 4.34 -23.95
N HIS A 111 -21.05 5.60 -23.83
CA HIS A 111 -22.35 5.94 -23.27
C HIS A 111 -23.53 5.56 -24.17
N HIS A 112 -23.25 5.18 -25.43
CA HIS A 112 -24.29 4.75 -26.36
C HIS A 112 -24.68 3.31 -26.10
N HIS A 113 -25.85 3.14 -25.48
CA HIS A 113 -26.47 1.82 -25.29
C HIS A 113 -27.70 1.68 -26.20
N PRO A 114 -27.96 0.48 -26.74
CA PRO A 114 -29.19 0.22 -27.48
C PRO A 114 -30.41 0.51 -26.59
N PRO A 115 -31.44 1.22 -27.10
CA PRO A 115 -32.63 1.59 -26.31
C PRO A 115 -33.39 0.40 -25.71
N SER A 116 -33.20 -0.78 -26.29
CA SER A 116 -33.84 -2.04 -25.86
C SER A 116 -33.15 -2.69 -24.65
N THR A 117 -31.99 -2.21 -24.22
CA THR A 117 -31.23 -2.85 -23.13
C THR A 117 -31.83 -2.49 -21.78
N SER A 118 -32.26 -3.50 -21.02
CA SER A 118 -32.79 -3.26 -19.67
C SER A 118 -31.69 -2.76 -18.72
N ASP A 119 -32.09 -2.03 -17.68
CA ASP A 119 -31.16 -1.59 -16.63
C ASP A 119 -30.45 -2.78 -15.96
N LEU A 120 -31.12 -3.92 -15.85
CA LEU A 120 -30.56 -5.14 -15.29
C LEU A 120 -29.40 -5.68 -16.14
N GLU A 121 -29.61 -5.78 -17.46
CA GLU A 121 -28.58 -6.22 -18.40
C GLU A 121 -27.40 -5.24 -18.42
N ARG A 122 -27.68 -3.93 -18.39
CA ARG A 122 -26.63 -2.91 -18.29
C ARG A 122 -25.80 -3.07 -17.02
N ARG A 123 -26.42 -3.34 -15.86
CA ARG A 123 -25.70 -3.62 -14.60
C ARG A 123 -24.88 -4.90 -14.67
N GLN A 124 -25.38 -5.94 -15.34
CA GLN A 124 -24.63 -7.20 -15.53
C GLN A 124 -23.40 -6.99 -16.41
N THR A 125 -23.51 -6.25 -17.51
CA THR A 125 -22.36 -5.87 -18.34
C THR A 125 -21.35 -5.05 -17.53
N ARG A 126 -21.83 -4.04 -16.80
CA ARG A 126 -20.99 -3.24 -15.90
C ARG A 126 -20.34 -4.08 -14.80
N ASN A 127 -20.94 -5.20 -14.37
CA ASN A 127 -20.34 -6.10 -13.38
C ASN A 127 -19.07 -6.77 -13.91
N ILE A 128 -19.10 -7.20 -15.18
CA ILE A 128 -17.93 -7.77 -15.87
C ILE A 128 -16.84 -6.70 -16.02
N GLU A 129 -17.22 -5.55 -16.58
CA GLU A 129 -16.34 -4.39 -16.77
C GLU A 129 -15.65 -3.96 -15.48
N ARG A 130 -16.43 -3.79 -14.40
CA ARG A 130 -15.94 -3.44 -13.06
C ARG A 130 -14.96 -4.48 -12.55
N THR A 131 -15.31 -5.77 -12.65
CA THR A 131 -14.43 -6.85 -12.19
C THR A 131 -13.09 -6.82 -12.91
N TRP A 132 -13.08 -6.52 -14.21
CA TRP A 132 -11.85 -6.36 -14.98
C TRP A 132 -11.03 -5.13 -14.59
N PHE A 133 -11.68 -3.98 -14.36
CA PHE A 133 -10.99 -2.79 -13.84
C PHE A 133 -10.39 -3.02 -12.44
N VAL A 134 -11.13 -3.67 -11.53
CA VAL A 134 -10.63 -4.01 -10.19
C VAL A 134 -9.44 -4.97 -10.30
N LEU A 135 -9.51 -5.99 -11.17
CA LEU A 135 -8.39 -6.89 -11.44
C LEU A 135 -7.16 -6.15 -11.98
N PHE A 136 -7.32 -5.23 -12.92
CA PHE A 136 -6.23 -4.42 -13.44
C PHE A 136 -5.54 -3.62 -12.32
N VAL A 137 -6.34 -2.92 -11.49
CA VAL A 137 -5.81 -2.14 -10.37
C VAL A 137 -5.13 -3.03 -9.34
N TYR A 138 -5.70 -4.21 -9.06
CA TYR A 138 -5.18 -5.14 -8.07
C TYR A 138 -3.87 -5.80 -8.55
N ASP A 139 -3.78 -6.20 -9.82
CA ASP A 139 -2.57 -6.75 -10.46
C ASP A 139 -1.39 -5.77 -10.35
N ARG A 140 -1.62 -4.49 -10.68
CA ARG A 140 -0.60 -3.45 -10.55
C ARG A 140 -0.21 -3.18 -9.09
N SER A 141 -1.18 -3.20 -8.18
CA SER A 141 -0.92 -2.99 -6.75
C SER A 141 -0.12 -4.16 -6.15
N MET A 142 -0.41 -5.40 -6.57
CA MET A 142 0.33 -6.59 -6.14
C MET A 142 1.73 -6.65 -6.74
N SER A 143 1.87 -6.29 -8.01
CA SER A 143 3.17 -6.16 -8.66
C SER A 143 4.06 -5.15 -7.92
N LEU A 144 3.52 -3.97 -7.60
CA LEU A 144 4.24 -2.95 -6.83
C LEU A 144 4.64 -3.40 -5.42
N GLN A 145 3.78 -4.16 -4.73
CA GLN A 145 4.09 -4.60 -3.36
C GLN A 145 5.10 -5.73 -3.31
N THR A 146 5.04 -6.65 -4.28
CA THR A 146 5.80 -7.92 -4.23
C THR A 146 7.00 -7.96 -5.18
N GLY A 147 7.19 -6.93 -6.02
CA GLY A 147 8.20 -6.91 -7.09
C GLY A 147 7.91 -7.88 -8.24
N LYS A 148 6.83 -8.68 -8.17
CA LYS A 148 6.46 -9.65 -9.20
C LYS A 148 5.92 -8.96 -10.45
N PRO A 149 6.03 -9.55 -11.65
CA PRO A 149 5.47 -8.95 -12.86
C PRO A 149 3.94 -8.85 -12.79
N TRP A 150 3.41 -7.78 -13.39
CA TRP A 150 1.98 -7.66 -13.69
C TRP A 150 1.60 -8.59 -14.86
N MET A 151 0.32 -8.95 -14.94
CA MET A 151 -0.20 -9.92 -15.91
C MET A 151 -1.24 -9.33 -16.87
N ILE A 152 -1.83 -8.18 -16.56
CA ILE A 152 -2.82 -7.51 -17.42
C ILE A 152 -2.18 -6.36 -18.19
N GLU A 153 -2.21 -6.47 -19.53
CA GLU A 153 -1.80 -5.41 -20.44
C GLU A 153 -2.79 -4.24 -20.47
N ARG A 154 -2.30 -3.06 -20.85
CA ARG A 154 -3.17 -1.91 -21.10
C ARG A 154 -4.00 -2.17 -22.36
N SER A 155 -5.26 -1.75 -22.34
CA SER A 155 -6.18 -1.81 -23.47
C SER A 155 -6.97 -0.52 -23.58
N GLU A 156 -7.57 -0.25 -24.74
CA GLU A 156 -8.40 0.94 -24.92
C GLU A 156 -9.60 0.98 -23.95
N PHE A 157 -10.13 -0.18 -23.57
CA PHE A 157 -11.13 -0.28 -22.50
C PHE A 157 -10.58 0.21 -21.15
N VAL A 158 -9.37 -0.24 -20.77
CA VAL A 158 -8.72 0.24 -19.53
C VAL A 158 -8.48 1.75 -19.58
N GLU A 159 -8.11 2.29 -20.74
CA GLU A 159 -7.93 3.73 -20.97
C GLU A 159 -9.25 4.53 -20.85
N SER A 160 -10.39 3.93 -21.17
CA SER A 160 -11.71 4.56 -21.13
C SER A 160 -12.37 4.66 -19.73
N ILE A 161 -11.64 4.33 -18.64
CA ILE A 161 -12.20 4.27 -17.29
C ILE A 161 -12.89 5.57 -16.85
N GLU A 162 -12.39 6.73 -17.27
CA GLU A 162 -12.96 8.02 -16.85
C GLU A 162 -14.39 8.20 -17.36
N ALA A 163 -14.65 7.81 -18.62
CA ALA A 163 -15.99 7.80 -19.18
C ALA A 163 -16.88 6.79 -18.44
N TRP A 164 -16.34 5.61 -18.15
CA TRP A 164 -17.05 4.55 -17.41
C TRP A 164 -17.48 4.97 -16.00
N CYS A 165 -16.65 5.74 -15.29
CA CYS A 165 -16.93 6.27 -13.94
C CYS A 165 -17.93 7.42 -13.92
N ARG A 166 -18.11 8.12 -15.05
CA ARG A 166 -19.06 9.24 -15.19
C ARG A 166 -20.44 8.80 -15.64
N ASP A 167 -20.62 7.52 -15.94
CA ASP A 167 -21.92 6.98 -16.31
C ASP A 167 -22.97 7.20 -15.21
N THR A 168 -24.23 7.35 -15.61
CA THR A 168 -25.34 7.53 -14.66
C THR A 168 -25.57 6.31 -13.77
N MET A 169 -25.16 5.12 -14.21
CA MET A 169 -25.21 3.88 -13.44
C MET A 169 -24.00 3.67 -12.53
N ALA A 170 -23.02 4.58 -12.56
CA ALA A 170 -21.80 4.45 -11.78
C ALA A 170 -22.09 4.52 -10.27
N THR A 171 -21.54 3.57 -9.53
CA THR A 171 -21.60 3.58 -8.06
C THR A 171 -20.52 4.50 -7.48
N PRO A 172 -20.61 4.92 -6.21
CA PRO A 172 -19.50 5.61 -5.53
C PRO A 172 -18.16 4.87 -5.65
N GLY A 173 -18.19 3.54 -5.56
CA GLY A 173 -16.99 2.70 -5.70
C GLY A 173 -16.38 2.75 -7.11
N ASP A 174 -17.21 2.90 -8.15
CA ASP A 174 -16.74 3.03 -9.54
C ASP A 174 -15.88 4.28 -9.70
N ARG A 175 -16.25 5.40 -9.05
CA ARG A 175 -15.47 6.66 -9.08
C ARG A 175 -14.15 6.51 -8.36
N PHE A 176 -14.14 5.84 -7.21
CA PHE A 176 -12.90 5.52 -6.50
C PHE A 176 -11.96 4.65 -7.36
N LEU A 177 -12.50 3.64 -8.04
CA LEU A 177 -11.72 2.78 -8.94
C LEU A 177 -11.07 3.58 -10.09
N GLY A 178 -11.81 4.54 -10.64
CA GLY A 178 -11.30 5.54 -11.59
C GLY A 178 -10.08 6.30 -11.07
N ALA A 179 -10.16 6.77 -9.82
CA ALA A 179 -9.06 7.46 -9.16
C ALA A 179 -7.81 6.59 -9.08
N ILE A 180 -7.94 5.38 -8.54
CA ILE A 180 -6.79 4.50 -8.31
C ILE A 180 -6.14 4.06 -9.62
N ARG A 181 -6.92 3.84 -10.68
CA ARG A 181 -6.38 3.57 -12.02
C ARG A 181 -5.65 4.80 -12.57
N ALA A 182 -6.26 5.99 -12.54
CA ALA A 182 -5.67 7.20 -13.10
C ALA A 182 -4.31 7.56 -12.48
N ARG A 183 -4.10 7.18 -11.22
CA ARG A 183 -2.80 7.29 -10.51
C ARG A 183 -1.66 6.53 -11.20
N GLN A 184 -1.93 5.45 -11.94
CA GLN A 184 -0.92 4.57 -12.51
C GLN A 184 -0.38 5.02 -13.89
N LEU A 185 -0.74 6.23 -14.35
CA LEU A 185 -0.37 6.79 -15.67
C LEU A 185 0.94 7.60 -15.68
N HIS A 186 1.83 7.41 -14.71
CA HIS A 186 3.09 8.15 -14.66
C HIS A 186 4.23 7.33 -15.26
N ASN A 187 4.65 7.73 -16.45
CA ASN A 187 5.98 7.44 -16.95
C ASN A 187 6.99 8.21 -16.07
N LEU A 188 7.91 7.50 -15.42
CA LEU A 188 8.90 8.07 -14.48
C LEU A 188 9.92 8.99 -15.19
N GLU A 189 9.87 9.06 -16.52
CA GLU A 189 10.66 10.00 -17.34
C GLU A 189 10.33 11.48 -17.08
N SER A 190 9.24 11.79 -16.38
CA SER A 190 8.89 13.17 -16.00
C SER A 190 9.66 13.64 -14.77
N LEU A 191 10.16 14.88 -14.78
CA LEU A 191 10.83 15.50 -13.62
C LEU A 191 9.96 15.43 -12.34
N LEU A 192 10.58 15.21 -11.18
CA LEU A 192 9.90 15.08 -9.88
C LEU A 192 8.89 16.21 -9.57
N ALA A 193 9.21 17.45 -9.95
CA ALA A 193 8.30 18.59 -9.80
C ALA A 193 7.00 18.44 -10.61
N ILE A 194 7.09 17.91 -11.83
CA ILE A 194 5.93 17.63 -12.69
C ILE A 194 5.09 16.51 -12.07
N ILE A 195 5.75 15.47 -11.56
CA ILE A 195 5.08 14.35 -10.88
C ILE A 195 4.32 14.85 -9.64
N LYS A 196 4.95 15.68 -8.80
CA LYS A 196 4.31 16.28 -7.62
C LYS A 196 3.03 17.03 -7.99
N GLY A 197 3.12 17.96 -8.95
CA GLY A 197 1.96 18.73 -9.41
C GLY A 197 0.85 17.84 -9.97
N ARG A 198 1.20 16.77 -10.71
CA ARG A 198 0.22 15.80 -11.23
C ARG A 198 -0.46 14.99 -10.12
N ILE A 199 0.25 14.64 -9.04
CA ILE A 199 -0.35 13.95 -7.89
C ILE A 199 -1.33 14.88 -7.17
N GLU A 200 -0.96 16.15 -6.96
CA GLU A 200 -1.83 17.15 -6.32
C GLU A 200 -3.09 17.44 -7.14
N GLU A 201 -2.94 17.59 -8.47
CA GLU A 201 -4.06 17.75 -9.40
C GLU A 201 -4.98 16.52 -9.39
N TRP A 202 -4.38 15.32 -9.45
CA TRP A 202 -5.10 14.06 -9.36
C TRP A 202 -5.91 13.96 -8.06
N GLU A 203 -5.28 14.26 -6.91
CA GLU A 203 -5.91 14.18 -5.60
C GLU A 203 -7.11 15.14 -5.51
N SER A 204 -6.90 16.42 -5.86
CA SER A 204 -7.97 17.43 -5.88
C SER A 204 -9.14 17.02 -6.77
N ARG A 205 -8.84 16.56 -7.99
CA ARG A 205 -9.85 16.15 -8.97
C ARG A 205 -10.70 14.98 -8.47
N TRP A 206 -10.08 13.95 -7.92
CA TRP A 206 -10.80 12.74 -7.50
C TRP A 206 -11.48 12.89 -6.14
N LEU A 207 -10.97 13.73 -5.25
CA LEU A 207 -11.70 14.12 -4.03
C LEU A 207 -13.01 14.82 -4.33
N ASN A 208 -13.07 15.64 -5.39
CA ASN A 208 -14.31 16.28 -5.83
C ASN A 208 -15.35 15.29 -6.38
N MET A 209 -14.90 14.13 -6.87
CA MET A 209 -15.77 13.07 -7.38
C MET A 209 -16.10 11.99 -6.34
N ALA A 210 -15.36 11.96 -5.24
CA ALA A 210 -15.50 10.95 -4.20
C ALA A 210 -16.74 11.17 -3.36
N ASP A 211 -17.29 10.05 -2.87
CA ASP A 211 -18.35 10.07 -1.87
C ASP A 211 -17.77 10.43 -0.50
N LYS A 212 -18.19 11.59 0.01
CA LYS A 212 -17.61 12.21 1.23
C LYS A 212 -17.95 11.45 2.50
N ASP A 213 -19.02 10.67 2.50
CA ASP A 213 -19.49 9.92 3.67
C ASP A 213 -18.88 8.50 3.74
N SER A 214 -17.97 8.18 2.82
CA SER A 214 -17.31 6.87 2.71
C SER A 214 -15.83 6.92 3.11
N CYS A 215 -15.14 5.78 3.06
CA CYS A 215 -13.67 5.74 3.23
C CYS A 215 -12.90 6.25 2.00
N HIS A 216 -13.55 6.56 0.87
CA HIS A 216 -12.86 6.97 -0.36
C HIS A 216 -11.99 8.23 -0.21
N PRO A 217 -12.41 9.31 0.49
CA PRO A 217 -11.54 10.46 0.70
C PRO A 217 -10.25 10.08 1.42
N PHE A 218 -10.35 9.27 2.48
CA PHE A 218 -9.18 8.72 3.16
C PHE A 218 -8.29 7.93 2.20
N LEU A 219 -8.85 6.99 1.44
CA LEU A 219 -8.07 6.13 0.55
C LEU A 219 -7.38 6.94 -0.56
N ILE A 220 -8.06 7.92 -1.16
CA ILE A 220 -7.48 8.78 -2.21
C ILE A 220 -6.28 9.57 -1.65
N GLN A 221 -6.47 10.24 -0.51
CA GLN A 221 -5.41 11.02 0.13
C GLN A 221 -4.24 10.13 0.57
N PHE A 222 -4.54 8.99 1.18
CA PHE A 222 -3.54 8.07 1.72
C PHE A 222 -2.71 7.43 0.60
N TYR A 223 -3.36 6.95 -0.47
CA TYR A 223 -2.68 6.36 -1.62
C TYR A 223 -1.91 7.38 -2.47
N GLY A 224 -2.40 8.62 -2.58
CA GLY A 224 -1.68 9.72 -3.22
C GLY A 224 -0.44 10.12 -2.44
N THR A 225 -0.57 10.24 -1.11
CA THR A 225 0.53 10.58 -0.21
C THR A 225 1.59 9.48 -0.16
N HIS A 226 1.19 8.22 -0.14
CA HIS A 226 2.13 7.10 -0.23
C HIS A 226 2.89 7.10 -1.55
N LEU A 227 2.22 7.34 -2.69
CA LEU A 227 2.91 7.42 -3.98
C LEU A 227 3.94 8.56 -3.99
N ARG A 228 3.58 9.72 -3.43
CA ARG A 228 4.51 10.86 -3.27
C ARG A 228 5.71 10.46 -2.43
N LEU A 229 5.50 9.82 -1.29
CA LEU A 229 6.57 9.31 -0.44
C LEU A 229 7.49 8.34 -1.21
N GLN A 230 6.93 7.34 -1.89
CA GLN A 230 7.71 6.37 -2.65
C GLN A 230 8.59 7.05 -3.71
N LEU A 231 8.00 7.88 -4.56
CA LEU A 231 8.71 8.52 -5.68
C LEU A 231 9.83 9.47 -5.22
N PHE A 232 9.63 10.17 -4.11
CA PHE A 232 10.62 11.09 -3.56
C PHE A 232 11.61 10.42 -2.59
N SER A 233 11.33 9.18 -2.16
CA SER A 233 12.27 8.38 -1.37
C SER A 233 13.34 7.70 -2.24
N LEU A 234 13.02 7.32 -3.48
CA LEU A 234 13.94 6.61 -4.38
C LEU A 234 15.26 7.37 -4.62
N PRO A 235 15.27 8.68 -4.95
CA PRO A 235 16.54 9.40 -5.10
C PRO A 235 17.37 9.40 -3.83
N LEU A 236 16.74 9.42 -2.65
CA LEU A 236 17.42 9.46 -1.35
C LEU A 236 18.20 8.16 -1.06
N GLN A 237 17.82 7.05 -1.69
CA GLN A 237 18.49 5.74 -1.58
C GLN A 237 19.90 5.79 -2.19
N ASP A 238 19.99 6.30 -3.42
CA ASP A 238 21.26 6.47 -4.15
C ASP A 238 22.17 7.52 -3.48
N ILE A 239 21.58 8.55 -2.87
CA ILE A 239 22.29 9.70 -2.26
C ILE A 239 22.90 9.35 -0.90
N LEU A 240 22.20 8.57 -0.05
CA LEU A 240 22.80 8.11 1.21
C LEU A 240 23.95 7.12 0.97
N ALA A 241 24.04 6.54 -0.23
CA ALA A 241 25.16 5.72 -0.68
C ALA A 241 26.29 6.52 -1.37
N GLN A 242 26.01 7.68 -1.96
CA GLN A 242 26.99 8.47 -2.73
C GLN A 242 27.03 9.93 -2.27
N ALA A 243 28.12 10.30 -1.59
CA ALA A 243 28.27 11.58 -0.89
C ALA A 243 28.44 12.83 -1.77
N ASP A 244 28.15 12.80 -3.07
CA ASP A 244 28.50 13.92 -3.95
C ASP A 244 27.44 14.25 -5.02
N GLN A 245 27.23 15.56 -5.19
CA GLN A 245 26.44 16.28 -6.21
C GLN A 245 24.94 16.54 -5.93
N ASN A 246 24.61 17.85 -5.78
CA ASN A 246 23.28 18.53 -5.79
C ASN A 246 22.41 18.62 -4.50
N ILE A 247 22.98 19.21 -3.44
CA ILE A 247 22.35 19.48 -2.12
C ILE A 247 20.91 20.07 -2.18
N SER A 248 20.58 20.95 -3.14
CA SER A 248 19.27 21.66 -3.17
C SER A 248 18.09 20.74 -3.52
N TYR A 249 18.21 19.93 -4.59
CA TYR A 249 17.19 18.96 -4.97
C TYR A 249 17.03 17.85 -3.91
N HIS A 250 18.12 17.54 -3.21
CA HIS A 250 18.14 16.56 -2.13
C HIS A 250 17.35 17.03 -0.92
N MET A 251 17.42 18.32 -0.59
CA MET A 251 16.64 18.90 0.50
C MET A 251 15.14 18.96 0.18
N GLU A 252 14.77 19.27 -1.07
CA GLU A 252 13.36 19.22 -1.46
C GLU A 252 12.82 17.78 -1.39
N ALA A 253 13.54 16.80 -1.94
CA ALA A 253 13.12 15.40 -1.90
C ALA A 253 13.02 14.86 -0.46
N LEU A 254 13.99 15.20 0.39
CA LEU A 254 13.97 14.85 1.81
C LEU A 254 12.75 15.47 2.52
N TRP A 255 12.47 16.76 2.28
CA TRP A 255 11.33 17.44 2.91
C TRP A 255 9.98 16.92 2.42
N VAL A 256 9.85 16.63 1.12
CA VAL A 256 8.62 16.05 0.54
C VAL A 256 8.38 14.65 1.09
N SER A 257 9.41 13.81 1.18
CA SER A 257 9.29 12.47 1.77
C SER A 257 8.97 12.55 3.27
N TYR A 258 9.65 13.40 4.04
CA TYR A 258 9.38 13.64 5.46
C TYR A 258 7.92 14.07 5.71
N SER A 259 7.47 15.12 5.03
CA SER A 259 6.11 15.64 5.18
C SER A 259 5.05 14.64 4.72
N SER A 260 5.31 13.88 3.65
CA SER A 260 4.40 12.83 3.18
C SER A 260 4.29 11.68 4.18
N ALA A 261 5.40 11.21 4.74
CA ALA A 261 5.39 10.15 5.73
C ALA A 261 4.69 10.57 7.03
N LEU A 262 4.85 11.82 7.45
CA LEU A 262 4.07 12.38 8.56
C LEU A 262 2.58 12.44 8.23
N GLU A 263 2.20 13.00 7.08
CA GLU A 263 0.78 13.14 6.72
C GLU A 263 0.09 11.78 6.63
N MET A 264 0.78 10.72 6.17
CA MET A 264 0.22 9.35 6.22
C MET A 264 -0.19 8.94 7.63
N LEU A 265 0.65 9.18 8.65
CA LEU A 265 0.33 8.85 10.05
C LEU A 265 -0.79 9.76 10.60
N HIS A 266 -0.85 11.01 10.16
CA HIS A 266 -1.93 11.93 10.54
C HIS A 266 -3.27 11.55 9.91
N LEU A 267 -3.27 11.04 8.67
CA LEU A 267 -4.46 10.51 8.00
C LEU A 267 -5.02 9.30 8.76
N ILE A 268 -4.17 8.41 9.26
CA ILE A 268 -4.58 7.29 10.15
C ILE A 268 -5.32 7.82 11.39
N CYS A 269 -4.80 8.88 12.02
CA CYS A 269 -5.46 9.49 13.17
C CYS A 269 -6.81 10.12 12.81
N ARG A 270 -6.85 10.89 11.71
CA ARG A 270 -8.02 11.64 11.24
C ARG A 270 -9.17 10.72 10.82
N TYR A 271 -8.85 9.57 10.23
CA TYR A 271 -9.83 8.62 9.70
C TYR A 271 -9.86 7.31 10.52
N SER A 272 -9.60 7.40 11.83
CA SER A 272 -9.48 6.24 12.71
C SER A 272 -10.69 5.31 12.68
N SER A 273 -11.91 5.81 12.45
CA SER A 273 -13.14 5.00 12.33
C SER A 273 -13.12 3.99 11.18
N TRP A 274 -12.27 4.20 10.18
CA TRP A 274 -12.15 3.36 8.99
C TRP A 274 -10.99 2.36 9.07
N LEU A 275 -10.24 2.32 10.17
CA LEU A 275 -9.05 1.47 10.26
C LEU A 275 -9.40 -0.01 10.45
N TYR A 276 -10.46 -0.31 11.20
CA TYR A 276 -10.81 -1.69 11.54
C TYR A 276 -11.07 -2.59 10.31
N PHE A 277 -11.59 -2.00 9.22
CA PHE A 277 -11.92 -2.71 7.98
C PHE A 277 -10.85 -2.56 6.89
N ALA A 278 -9.78 -1.81 7.17
CA ALA A 278 -8.73 -1.53 6.21
C ALA A 278 -8.04 -2.82 5.75
N GLN A 279 -7.59 -2.81 4.50
CA GLN A 279 -6.85 -3.90 3.90
C GLN A 279 -5.40 -3.89 4.39
N ASP A 280 -4.72 -5.03 4.26
CA ASP A 280 -3.31 -5.20 4.64
C ASP A 280 -2.39 -4.15 4.00
N SER A 281 -2.70 -3.69 2.78
CA SER A 281 -1.93 -2.65 2.09
C SER A 281 -1.84 -1.35 2.91
N ILE A 282 -2.90 -0.95 3.61
CA ILE A 282 -2.91 0.27 4.43
C ILE A 282 -1.93 0.11 5.60
N HIS A 283 -1.97 -1.04 6.28
CA HIS A 283 -1.06 -1.35 7.37
C HIS A 283 0.40 -1.37 6.92
N VAL A 284 0.68 -2.03 5.80
CA VAL A 284 2.03 -2.09 5.20
C VAL A 284 2.55 -0.70 4.85
N MET A 285 1.72 0.13 4.20
CA MET A 285 2.08 1.50 3.84
C MET A 285 2.29 2.39 5.08
N THR A 286 1.52 2.19 6.15
CA THR A 286 1.73 2.85 7.45
C THR A 286 3.02 2.40 8.12
N ALA A 287 3.32 1.10 8.09
CA ALA A 287 4.57 0.57 8.65
C ALA A 287 5.78 1.12 7.89
N TYR A 288 5.70 1.19 6.56
CA TYR A 288 6.70 1.81 5.70
C TYR A 288 6.91 3.29 6.05
N SER A 289 5.85 4.09 6.21
CA SER A 289 5.99 5.52 6.53
C SER A 289 6.60 5.75 7.91
N ALA A 290 6.22 4.95 8.91
CA ALA A 290 6.82 5.01 10.24
C ALA A 290 8.32 4.62 10.21
N ALA A 291 8.66 3.54 9.52
CA ALA A 291 10.04 3.08 9.37
C ALA A 291 10.90 4.13 8.65
N PHE A 292 10.38 4.74 7.58
CA PHE A 292 11.06 5.81 6.86
C PHE A 292 11.39 7.00 7.78
N LEU A 293 10.45 7.46 8.61
CA LEU A 293 10.68 8.59 9.51
C LEU A 293 11.76 8.29 10.56
N ILE A 294 11.81 7.07 11.08
CA ILE A 294 12.84 6.66 12.05
C ILE A 294 14.20 6.60 11.38
N LYS A 295 14.26 6.01 10.18
CA LYS A 295 15.49 5.94 9.40
C LYS A 295 16.01 7.35 9.11
N LEU A 296 15.13 8.27 8.71
CA LEU A 296 15.48 9.67 8.52
C LEU A 296 15.99 10.32 9.81
N LEU A 297 15.36 10.05 10.95
CA LEU A 297 15.81 10.57 12.26
C LEU A 297 17.22 10.09 12.61
N MET A 298 17.54 8.83 12.32
CA MET A 298 18.84 8.22 12.62
C MET A 298 19.93 8.60 11.62
N SER A 299 19.57 8.88 10.36
CA SER A 299 20.54 9.22 9.30
C SER A 299 20.82 10.72 9.18
N THR A 300 20.07 11.58 9.85
CA THR A 300 20.26 13.04 9.76
C THR A 300 21.13 13.60 10.90
N PRO A 301 21.93 14.66 10.66
CA PRO A 301 22.74 15.28 11.70
C PRO A 301 21.92 15.76 12.90
N HIS A 302 22.54 15.73 14.08
CA HIS A 302 21.86 16.03 15.35
C HIS A 302 21.00 17.32 15.34
N PRO A 303 21.45 18.47 14.78
CA PRO A 303 20.62 19.69 14.74
C PRO A 303 19.28 19.49 14.01
N ILE A 304 19.28 18.74 12.91
CA ILE A 304 18.07 18.44 12.12
C ILE A 304 17.21 17.43 12.88
N SER A 305 17.83 16.34 13.35
CA SER A 305 17.13 15.27 14.09
C SER A 305 16.39 15.81 15.32
N SER A 306 16.97 16.78 16.05
CA SER A 306 16.36 17.40 17.22
C SER A 306 15.12 18.24 16.91
N GLN A 307 15.03 18.80 15.69
CA GLN A 307 13.89 19.60 15.25
C GLN A 307 12.73 18.73 14.76
N ILE A 308 13.03 17.65 14.04
CA ILE A 308 12.00 16.75 13.47
C ILE A 308 11.54 15.66 14.44
N GLY A 309 12.38 15.28 15.41
CA GLY A 309 12.13 14.19 16.36
C GLY A 309 10.80 14.28 17.11
N PRO A 310 10.42 15.43 17.71
CA PRO A 310 9.15 15.56 18.42
C PRO A 310 7.92 15.34 17.51
N ALA A 311 7.96 15.83 16.28
CA ALA A 311 6.88 15.65 15.31
C ALA A 311 6.74 14.18 14.87
N ILE A 312 7.88 13.51 14.63
CA ILE A 312 7.92 12.07 14.30
C ILE A 312 7.35 11.24 15.44
N HIS A 313 7.83 11.47 16.66
CA HIS A 313 7.35 10.77 17.85
C HIS A 313 5.84 10.97 18.05
N GLY A 314 5.36 12.22 17.94
CA GLY A 314 3.94 12.55 18.06
C GLY A 314 3.08 11.85 17.01
N ALA A 315 3.53 11.80 15.75
CA ALA A 315 2.81 11.17 14.66
C ALA A 315 2.73 9.64 14.81
N ILE A 316 3.85 8.99 15.14
CA ILE A 316 3.90 7.54 15.36
C ILE A 316 3.06 7.15 16.58
N SER A 317 3.17 7.89 17.69
CA SER A 317 2.37 7.67 18.90
C SER A 317 0.88 7.88 18.64
N GLY A 318 0.51 8.92 17.89
CA GLY A 318 -0.86 9.17 17.47
C GLY A 318 -1.44 8.00 16.67
N ALA A 319 -0.69 7.51 15.68
CA ALA A 319 -1.10 6.37 14.86
C ALA A 319 -1.20 5.08 15.67
N ALA A 320 -0.23 4.79 16.56
CA ALA A 320 -0.27 3.63 17.46
C ALA A 320 -1.55 3.62 18.30
N ARG A 321 -1.87 4.77 18.91
CA ARG A 321 -3.09 4.95 19.69
C ARG A 321 -4.35 4.78 18.84
N ALA A 322 -4.39 5.31 17.62
CA ALA A 322 -5.54 5.17 16.72
C ALA A 322 -5.83 3.70 16.38
N PHE A 323 -4.80 2.87 16.16
CA PHE A 323 -4.96 1.44 15.95
C PHE A 323 -5.36 0.69 17.24
N SER A 324 -4.75 1.04 18.38
CA SER A 324 -5.08 0.45 19.68
C SER A 324 -6.56 0.67 20.04
N GLN A 325 -7.08 1.88 19.78
CA GLN A 325 -8.46 2.27 20.04
C GLN A 325 -9.50 1.53 19.20
N GLN A 326 -9.10 0.82 18.15
CA GLN A 326 -10.02 -0.04 17.40
C GLN A 326 -10.49 -1.26 18.21
N ALA A 327 -9.89 -1.52 19.38
CA ALA A 327 -10.23 -2.63 20.28
C ALA A 327 -10.27 -3.99 19.56
N ALA A 328 -9.38 -4.16 18.57
CA ALA A 328 -9.37 -5.33 17.71
C ALA A 328 -8.74 -6.54 18.44
N PRO A 329 -9.11 -7.79 18.06
CA PRO A 329 -8.50 -8.99 18.64
C PRO A 329 -6.97 -9.00 18.48
N SER A 330 -6.25 -9.66 19.39
CA SER A 330 -4.78 -9.62 19.48
C SER A 330 -4.02 -10.05 18.22
N GLY A 331 -4.62 -10.89 17.37
CA GLY A 331 -4.06 -11.35 16.09
C GLY A 331 -4.56 -10.58 14.85
N SER A 332 -5.34 -9.51 15.03
CA SER A 332 -5.81 -8.67 13.92
C SER A 332 -4.73 -7.72 13.41
N SER A 333 -4.82 -7.29 12.15
CA SER A 333 -3.89 -6.33 11.54
C SER A 333 -3.79 -5.01 12.34
N CYS A 334 -4.89 -4.52 12.91
CA CYS A 334 -4.87 -3.34 13.79
C CYS A 334 -4.06 -3.57 15.08
N ALA A 335 -4.26 -4.69 15.76
CA ALA A 335 -3.53 -5.00 16.99
C ALA A 335 -2.03 -5.19 16.73
N LEU A 336 -1.69 -5.87 15.64
CA LEU A 336 -0.30 -6.07 15.21
C LEU A 336 0.37 -4.74 14.84
N GLN A 337 -0.32 -3.87 14.09
CA GLN A 337 0.16 -2.54 13.73
C GLN A 337 0.40 -1.65 14.96
N SER A 338 -0.52 -1.63 15.93
CA SER A 338 -0.32 -0.88 17.19
C SER A 338 0.94 -1.33 17.91
N ARG A 339 1.09 -2.65 18.12
CA ARG A 339 2.26 -3.24 18.80
C ARG A 339 3.56 -2.92 18.06
N PHE A 340 3.54 -2.98 16.74
CA PHE A 340 4.68 -2.64 15.90
C PHE A 340 5.13 -1.18 16.12
N LEU A 341 4.18 -0.23 16.06
CA LEU A 341 4.48 1.19 16.26
C LEU A 341 4.96 1.49 17.70
N ASP A 342 4.37 0.84 18.70
CA ASP A 342 4.80 0.98 20.11
C ASP A 342 6.24 0.47 20.33
N LYS A 343 6.60 -0.68 19.75
CA LYS A 343 7.97 -1.21 19.82
C LYS A 343 8.98 -0.29 19.14
N ILE A 344 8.60 0.30 18.02
CA ILE A 344 9.39 1.29 17.30
C ILE A 344 9.68 2.51 18.19
N LEU A 345 8.66 3.05 18.88
CA LEU A 345 8.81 4.20 19.77
C LEU A 345 9.73 3.91 20.96
N ALA A 346 9.60 2.72 21.54
CA ALA A 346 10.46 2.27 22.63
C ALA A 346 11.95 2.26 22.22
N ARG A 347 12.24 1.87 20.97
CA ARG A 347 13.62 1.85 20.44
C ARG A 347 14.19 3.26 20.24
N ILE A 348 13.39 4.20 19.72
CA ILE A 348 13.81 5.62 19.60
C ILE A 348 14.20 6.17 20.97
N SER A 349 13.37 5.93 21.98
CA SER A 349 13.60 6.41 23.35
C SER A 349 14.87 5.83 23.97
N LYS A 350 15.15 4.54 23.68
CA LYS A 350 16.36 3.86 24.15
C LYS A 350 17.63 4.41 23.47
N SER A 351 17.60 4.60 22.15
CA SER A 351 18.72 5.18 21.39
C SER A 351 19.07 6.59 21.88
N SER A 352 18.07 7.46 22.08
CA SER A 352 18.29 8.79 22.63
C SER A 352 18.88 8.75 24.04
N SER A 353 18.51 7.77 24.87
CA SER A 353 19.04 7.60 26.22
C SER A 353 20.50 7.12 26.20
N GLU A 354 20.85 6.20 25.30
CA GLU A 354 22.22 5.69 25.14
C GLU A 354 23.16 6.77 24.56
N GLU A 355 22.69 7.60 23.63
CA GLU A 355 23.45 8.76 23.14
C GLU A 355 23.70 9.83 24.22
N LEU A 356 22.72 10.06 25.10
CA LEU A 356 22.87 10.96 26.25
C LEU A 356 23.92 10.43 27.24
N VAL A 357 23.88 9.13 27.55
CA VAL A 357 24.86 8.48 28.44
C VAL A 357 26.26 8.48 27.81
N ALA A 358 26.37 8.22 26.50
CA ALA A 358 27.66 8.28 25.80
C ALA A 358 28.25 9.70 25.80
N ARG A 359 27.41 10.73 25.64
CA ARG A 359 27.84 12.14 25.74
C ARG A 359 28.28 12.52 27.15
N ASP A 360 27.58 12.06 28.18
CA ASP A 360 27.98 12.31 29.58
C ASP A 360 29.28 11.58 29.92
N THR A 361 29.52 10.40 29.33
CA THR A 361 30.76 9.63 29.48
C THR A 361 31.93 10.31 28.75
N ILE A 362 31.71 10.80 27.53
CA ILE A 362 32.74 11.56 26.77
C ILE A 362 33.02 12.93 27.41
N ALA A 363 32.00 13.59 27.98
CA ALA A 363 32.18 14.85 28.71
C ALA A 363 33.00 14.64 29.99
N THR A 364 32.79 13.52 30.70
CA THR A 364 33.59 13.16 31.88
C THR A 364 35.02 12.70 31.53
N GLU A 365 35.23 12.06 30.38
CA GLU A 365 36.58 11.72 29.88
C GLU A 365 37.33 12.94 29.31
N SER A 366 36.64 13.95 28.77
CA SER A 366 37.26 15.18 28.23
C SER A 366 37.87 16.10 29.30
N HIS A 367 37.50 15.92 30.57
CA HIS A 367 38.19 16.55 31.71
C HIS A 367 39.44 15.80 32.18
N GLY A 368 39.77 14.67 31.55
CA GLY A 368 40.80 13.74 32.00
C GLY A 368 41.88 13.42 30.98
N GLN A 369 42.13 14.19 29.92
CA GLN A 369 43.35 14.00 29.10
C GLN A 369 43.67 15.21 28.21
N SER A 370 44.62 16.03 28.66
CA SER A 370 45.40 16.94 27.81
C SER A 370 46.76 16.29 27.57
N GLY A 371 47.11 15.98 26.33
CA GLY A 371 48.44 15.43 26.02
C GLY A 371 48.66 14.95 24.59
N ALA A 372 49.38 15.77 23.84
CA ALA A 372 50.30 15.44 22.73
C ALA A 372 49.75 14.84 21.42
N GLY A 373 49.93 15.60 20.32
CA GLY A 373 49.58 15.19 18.97
C GLY A 373 50.66 14.42 18.21
N ARG A 374 50.32 14.04 16.98
CA ARG A 374 51.25 14.02 15.82
C ARG A 374 50.50 13.81 14.51
N HIS A 375 50.93 14.58 13.51
CA HIS A 375 50.62 14.48 12.09
C HIS A 375 50.94 13.10 11.50
N THR A 376 50.14 12.65 10.53
CA THR A 376 50.62 11.97 9.33
C THR A 376 49.72 12.29 8.14
N CYS A 377 50.31 12.91 7.11
CA CYS A 377 49.80 13.03 5.76
C CYS A 377 50.20 11.76 4.99
N GLY A 378 49.29 11.22 4.18
CA GLY A 378 49.56 10.08 3.30
C GLY A 378 48.56 10.08 2.16
N ALA A 379 48.97 10.63 1.02
CA ALA A 379 48.25 10.55 -0.24
C ALA A 379 48.76 9.34 -1.01
N GLU A 380 47.86 8.44 -1.42
CA GLU A 380 48.12 7.53 -2.54
C GLU A 380 46.86 7.37 -3.39
N SER A 381 47.04 7.72 -4.67
CA SER A 381 46.13 7.51 -5.78
C SER A 381 46.23 6.08 -6.29
N SER A 382 45.11 5.42 -6.57
CA SER A 382 45.08 4.34 -7.56
C SER A 382 43.74 4.28 -8.28
N SER A 383 43.85 4.40 -9.60
CA SER A 383 42.85 4.32 -10.65
C SER A 383 42.02 3.02 -10.63
N ILE A 384 40.71 3.14 -10.87
CA ILE A 384 39.90 2.05 -11.41
C ILE A 384 39.20 2.52 -12.69
N THR A 385 39.58 1.90 -13.79
CA THR A 385 38.94 1.94 -15.09
C THR A 385 37.67 1.10 -15.11
N ALA A 386 36.61 1.68 -15.71
CA ALA A 386 35.54 1.05 -16.48
C ALA A 386 34.66 -0.02 -15.84
N THR A 387 33.40 0.33 -15.56
CA THR A 387 32.22 -0.40 -16.10
C THR A 387 30.95 0.46 -16.03
N SER A 388 30.85 1.40 -16.97
CA SER A 388 29.58 2.03 -17.34
C SER A 388 28.82 1.03 -18.24
N ALA A 389 27.92 0.21 -17.66
CA ALA A 389 26.98 -0.64 -18.44
C ALA A 389 25.88 -1.34 -17.60
N ARG A 390 25.47 -0.84 -16.42
CA ARG A 390 24.46 -1.55 -15.59
C ARG A 390 23.29 -0.73 -15.04
N VAL A 391 23.19 0.55 -15.36
CA VAL A 391 22.02 1.34 -14.98
C VAL A 391 20.91 1.10 -16.01
N PHE A 392 19.69 0.86 -15.54
CA PHE A 392 18.44 0.73 -16.32
C PHE A 392 17.96 -0.68 -16.74
N SER A 393 18.01 -1.67 -15.83
CA SER A 393 17.21 -2.90 -16.01
C SER A 393 16.64 -3.52 -14.72
N GLN A 394 16.48 -2.77 -13.63
CA GLN A 394 15.81 -3.29 -12.44
C GLN A 394 14.62 -2.42 -12.07
N MET A 395 13.49 -2.71 -12.72
CA MET A 395 12.18 -2.30 -12.24
C MET A 395 11.62 -3.45 -11.39
N GLU A 396 12.31 -3.74 -10.30
CA GLU A 396 11.90 -4.65 -9.22
C GLU A 396 11.80 -3.83 -7.92
N ALA A 397 10.99 -2.77 -7.94
CA ALA A 397 10.66 -2.05 -6.71
C ALA A 397 9.54 -2.81 -5.99
N GLY A 398 9.91 -3.84 -5.24
CA GLY A 398 9.14 -4.22 -4.06
C GLY A 398 9.21 -3.10 -3.01
N LEU A 399 8.60 -3.31 -1.84
CA LEU A 399 8.71 -2.40 -0.69
C LEU A 399 10.12 -2.36 -0.05
N THR A 400 11.17 -2.58 -0.84
CA THR A 400 12.56 -2.62 -0.39
C THR A 400 13.03 -1.20 -0.07
N LEU A 401 13.10 -0.92 1.23
CA LEU A 401 13.70 0.29 1.82
C LEU A 401 15.23 0.23 1.77
N ASP A 402 15.80 0.10 0.57
CA ASP A 402 17.25 -0.01 0.41
C ASP A 402 17.92 1.34 0.71
N PHE A 403 18.38 1.51 1.94
CA PHE A 403 19.39 2.52 2.26
C PHE A 403 20.41 1.81 3.15
N GLY A 404 21.70 2.11 2.98
CA GLY A 404 22.82 1.41 3.64
C GLY A 404 22.54 0.98 5.10
N ASN A 405 23.04 -0.21 5.46
CA ASN A 405 22.76 -1.03 6.66
C ASN A 405 21.47 -1.91 6.64
N ASP A 406 21.12 -2.49 5.49
CA ASP A 406 19.88 -3.26 5.29
C ASP A 406 19.69 -4.47 6.23
N GLU A 407 20.76 -5.16 6.65
CA GLU A 407 20.67 -6.31 7.59
C GLU A 407 20.23 -5.89 9.00
N GLU A 408 20.71 -4.75 9.48
CA GLU A 408 20.35 -4.23 10.80
C GLU A 408 18.89 -3.75 10.81
N TRP A 409 18.43 -3.15 9.72
CA TRP A 409 17.06 -2.66 9.56
C TRP A 409 16.04 -3.77 9.34
N ALA A 410 16.35 -4.76 8.52
CA ALA A 410 15.52 -5.96 8.38
C ALA A 410 15.37 -6.67 9.74
N GLY A 411 16.45 -6.71 10.54
CA GLY A 411 16.42 -7.14 11.93
C GLY A 411 15.47 -6.33 12.81
N ILE A 412 15.53 -4.99 12.74
CA ILE A 412 14.66 -4.09 13.51
C ILE A 412 13.18 -4.30 13.19
N MET A 413 12.84 -4.37 11.90
CA MET A 413 11.45 -4.59 11.47
C MET A 413 11.00 -5.99 11.91
N ALA A 414 11.86 -7.00 11.78
CA ALA A 414 11.56 -8.36 12.22
C ALA A 414 11.35 -8.48 13.74
N GLU A 415 12.20 -7.84 14.55
CA GLU A 415 12.05 -7.73 16.02
C GLU A 415 10.75 -7.00 16.40
N ALA A 416 10.40 -5.96 15.63
CA ALA A 416 9.14 -5.24 15.77
C ALA A 416 7.92 -6.09 15.37
N GLY A 417 8.12 -7.21 14.71
CA GLY A 417 7.07 -8.15 14.31
C GLY A 417 6.62 -7.96 12.86
N PHE A 418 7.43 -7.39 11.98
CA PHE A 418 7.09 -7.10 10.59
C PHE A 418 8.17 -7.60 9.63
N ASN A 419 7.79 -8.45 8.69
CA ASN A 419 8.63 -8.82 7.56
C ASN A 419 8.53 -7.74 6.48
N ALA A 420 9.60 -6.96 6.33
CA ALA A 420 9.66 -5.88 5.34
C ALA A 420 9.74 -6.37 3.89
N GLN A 421 10.29 -7.57 3.66
CA GLN A 421 10.41 -8.16 2.32
C GLN A 421 9.06 -8.65 1.80
N ASP A 422 8.28 -9.30 2.67
CA ASP A 422 6.98 -9.86 2.32
C ASP A 422 5.81 -8.91 2.62
N GLY A 423 6.04 -7.85 3.39
CA GLY A 423 5.01 -6.90 3.82
C GLY A 423 3.98 -7.53 4.77
N VAL A 424 4.41 -8.37 5.70
CA VAL A 424 3.51 -9.17 6.56
C VAL A 424 3.92 -9.07 8.03
N PHE A 425 2.93 -8.97 8.93
CA PHE A 425 3.16 -9.06 10.37
C PHE A 425 3.35 -10.52 10.83
N PHE A 426 4.32 -10.74 11.72
CA PHE A 426 4.44 -11.98 12.48
C PHE A 426 3.33 -12.04 13.54
N ALA A 427 2.62 -13.17 13.59
CA ALA A 427 1.54 -13.40 14.55
C ALA A 427 2.06 -13.60 15.98
#